data_AF-X5J7H1-F1
#
_entry.id   AF-X5J7H1-F1
#
_cell.length_a   1.000
_cell.length_b   1.000
_cell.length_c   1.000
_cell.angle_alpha   90.00
_cell.angle_beta   90.00
_cell.angle_gamma   90.00
#
_symmetry.space_group_name_H-M   'P 1'
#
loop_
_entity.id
_entity.type
_entity.pdbx_description
1 polymer ?
#
loop_
_entity_poly.entity_id
_entity_poly.type
_entity_poly.pdbx_seq_one_letter_code
_entity_poly.pdbx_strand_id
1 'polypeptide(L)'
;MNRVKYLKEFEEYDNYPFLEKSVEKVDIPTIMLRLSKASQNFVKYMLDRDQFRQEKIIIDIDDFLNVSGYKTRAVAFKILKELCEKDILARTKYSCIYWVNNGIIDERFLSKKNKK
;
A
#
# COMPACT_ATOMS: atom_id res chain seq x y z
N MET A 1 15.47 -35.70 12.32
CA MET A 1 15.30 -34.71 11.24
C MET A 1 14.50 -33.53 11.81
N ASN A 2 15.19 -32.51 12.30
CA ASN A 2 14.57 -31.37 12.99
C ASN A 2 13.98 -30.41 11.96
N ARG A 3 12.65 -30.41 11.81
CA ARG A 3 11.94 -29.34 11.10
C ARG A 3 11.95 -28.10 11.98
N VAL A 4 12.46 -27.02 11.40
CA VAL A 4 12.60 -25.69 11.98
C VAL A 4 11.22 -25.22 12.48
N LYS A 5 11.03 -25.25 13.81
CA LYS A 5 10.12 -24.31 14.50
C LYS A 5 10.60 -22.90 14.18
N TYR A 6 9.70 -21.92 14.09
CA TYR A 6 9.94 -20.46 13.94
C TYR A 6 9.55 -19.78 12.62
N LEU A 7 8.48 -20.23 11.97
CA LEU A 7 7.55 -19.26 11.40
C LEU A 7 6.23 -19.49 12.13
N LYS A 8 5.85 -18.58 13.04
CA LYS A 8 4.44 -18.47 13.41
C LYS A 8 3.73 -18.20 12.09
N GLU A 9 3.03 -19.19 11.55
CA GLU A 9 2.04 -18.97 10.51
C GLU A 9 1.06 -17.97 11.10
N PHE A 10 1.13 -16.75 10.60
CA PHE A 10 0.27 -15.68 11.05
C PHE A 10 -1.09 -15.90 10.35
N GLU A 11 -1.92 -16.82 10.86
CA GLU A 11 -3.28 -17.14 10.35
C GLU A 11 -4.18 -15.90 10.19
N GLU A 12 -3.88 -14.84 10.95
CA GLU A 12 -4.42 -13.48 10.83
C GLU A 12 -4.21 -12.79 9.47
N TYR A 13 -3.53 -13.46 8.54
CA TYR A 13 -3.19 -12.99 7.20
C TYR A 13 -3.94 -13.70 6.08
N ASP A 14 -4.84 -14.63 6.40
CA ASP A 14 -5.45 -15.50 5.38
C ASP A 14 -6.48 -14.79 4.48
N ASN A 15 -7.11 -13.71 4.94
CA ASN A 15 -8.19 -13.04 4.18
C ASN A 15 -7.78 -11.66 3.65
N TYR A 16 -7.52 -11.58 2.34
CA TYR A 16 -7.28 -10.34 1.62
C TYR A 16 -8.60 -9.54 1.48
N PRO A 17 -8.75 -8.36 2.12
CA PRO A 17 -10.04 -7.67 2.28
C PRO A 17 -10.64 -7.10 0.98
N PHE A 18 -9.92 -7.24 -0.13
CA PHE A 18 -10.34 -6.76 -1.45
C PHE A 18 -10.86 -7.88 -2.35
N LEU A 19 -10.69 -9.18 -2.02
CA LEU A 19 -11.14 -10.30 -2.85
C LEU A 19 -12.67 -10.34 -3.06
N GLU A 20 -13.42 -9.97 -2.01
CA GLU A 20 -14.88 -10.02 -2.04
C GLU A 20 -15.51 -8.73 -2.58
N LYS A 21 -14.72 -7.65 -2.71
CA LYS A 21 -15.19 -6.42 -3.32
C LYS A 21 -15.09 -6.57 -4.83
N SER A 22 -16.20 -6.45 -5.54
CA SER A 22 -16.20 -6.17 -6.98
C SER A 22 -15.68 -4.75 -7.21
N VAL A 23 -14.39 -4.52 -6.96
CA VAL A 23 -13.76 -3.25 -7.25
C VAL A 23 -13.66 -3.19 -8.77
N GLU A 24 -14.51 -2.38 -9.38
CA GLU A 24 -14.35 -1.99 -10.78
C GLU A 24 -12.87 -1.55 -10.93
N LYS A 25 -12.10 -2.20 -11.81
CA LYS A 25 -10.65 -1.94 -11.89
C LYS A 25 -10.42 -0.48 -12.26
N VAL A 26 -10.20 0.37 -11.26
CA VAL A 26 -9.94 1.79 -11.47
C VAL A 26 -8.45 1.95 -11.73
N ASP A 27 -8.08 2.48 -12.89
CA ASP A 27 -6.67 2.69 -13.21
C ASP A 27 -6.00 3.73 -12.30
N ILE A 28 -4.68 3.62 -12.15
CA ILE A 28 -3.86 4.52 -11.31
C ILE A 28 -4.06 5.99 -11.69
N PRO A 29 -4.07 6.40 -12.97
CA PRO A 29 -4.37 7.78 -13.35
C PRO A 29 -5.69 8.29 -12.77
N THR A 30 -6.76 7.52 -12.87
CA THR A 30 -8.11 7.88 -12.38
C THR A 30 -8.14 7.99 -10.87
N ILE A 31 -7.46 7.07 -10.17
CA ILE A 31 -7.32 7.14 -8.70
C ILE A 31 -6.55 8.41 -8.31
N MET A 32 -5.44 8.69 -8.97
CA MET A 32 -4.59 9.85 -8.67
C MET A 32 -5.35 11.18 -8.79
N LEU A 33 -6.30 11.30 -9.73
CA LEU A 33 -7.17 12.47 -9.87
C LEU A 33 -8.11 12.68 -8.68
N ARG A 34 -8.43 11.62 -7.93
CA ARG A 34 -9.34 11.64 -6.78
C ARG A 34 -8.63 11.79 -5.43
N LEU A 35 -7.29 11.83 -5.46
CA LEU A 35 -6.45 11.93 -4.26
C LEU A 35 -5.96 13.36 -4.04
N SER A 36 -5.83 13.73 -2.77
CA SER A 36 -5.08 14.91 -2.36
C SER A 36 -3.65 14.85 -2.88
N LYS A 37 -3.02 16.03 -3.05
CA LYS A 37 -1.64 16.11 -3.53
C LYS A 37 -0.66 15.30 -2.66
N ALA A 38 -0.94 15.23 -1.35
CA ALA A 38 -0.11 14.50 -0.42
C ALA A 38 -0.24 12.97 -0.60
N SER A 39 -1.46 12.48 -0.79
CA SER A 39 -1.71 11.06 -1.06
C SER A 39 -1.20 10.64 -2.44
N GLN A 40 -1.26 11.52 -3.44
CA GLN A 40 -0.60 11.29 -4.74
C GLN A 40 0.91 11.07 -4.58
N ASN A 41 1.58 11.86 -3.76
CA ASN A 41 3.01 11.70 -3.50
C ASN A 41 3.31 10.39 -2.77
N PHE A 42 2.43 9.96 -1.86
CA PHE A 42 2.55 8.66 -1.19
C PHE A 42 2.43 7.50 -2.18
N VAL A 43 1.43 7.54 -3.06
CA VAL A 43 1.25 6.51 -4.10
C VAL A 43 2.47 6.45 -5.03
N LYS A 44 3.06 7.59 -5.39
CA LYS A 44 4.32 7.61 -6.15
C LYS A 44 5.47 6.97 -5.40
N TYR A 45 5.63 7.28 -4.11
CA TYR A 45 6.63 6.62 -3.25
C TYR A 45 6.45 5.09 -3.24
N MET A 46 5.21 4.61 -3.08
CA MET A 46 4.91 3.17 -3.11
C MET A 46 5.23 2.54 -4.47
N LEU A 47 4.87 3.21 -5.58
CA LEU A 47 5.19 2.75 -6.94
C LEU A 47 6.71 2.69 -7.16
N ASP A 48 7.45 3.70 -6.68
CA ASP A 48 8.89 3.76 -6.84
C ASP A 48 9.62 2.63 -6.12
N ARG A 49 9.03 2.11 -5.03
CA ARG A 49 9.53 1.00 -4.22
C ARG A 49 8.87 -0.34 -4.53
N ASP A 50 8.10 -0.43 -5.62
CA ASP A 50 7.42 -1.65 -6.08
C ASP A 50 6.49 -2.28 -5.02
N GLN A 51 6.00 -1.45 -4.09
CA GLN A 51 5.21 -1.88 -2.94
C GLN A 51 3.81 -2.37 -3.33
N PHE A 52 3.31 -1.98 -4.50
CA PHE A 52 2.02 -2.45 -5.01
C PHE A 52 2.03 -3.88 -5.57
N ARG A 53 3.21 -4.47 -5.79
CA ARG A 53 3.33 -5.91 -6.07
C ARG A 53 3.23 -6.76 -4.82
N GLN A 54 3.41 -6.13 -3.66
CA GLN A 54 3.30 -6.80 -2.37
C GLN A 54 1.83 -6.82 -1.96
N GLU A 55 1.33 -7.96 -1.50
CA GLU A 55 -0.04 -8.04 -0.96
C GLU A 55 -0.17 -7.22 0.32
N LYS A 56 0.91 -7.14 1.11
CA LYS A 56 0.99 -6.36 2.34
C LYS A 56 2.22 -5.47 2.34
N ILE A 57 2.09 -4.31 2.95
CA ILE A 57 3.19 -3.38 3.17
C ILE A 57 3.28 -3.01 4.65
N ILE A 58 4.52 -2.87 5.11
CA ILE A 58 4.82 -2.22 6.38
C ILE A 58 5.20 -0.77 6.04
N ILE A 59 4.46 0.17 6.61
CA ILE A 59 4.70 1.60 6.40
C ILE A 59 5.43 2.12 7.61
N ASP A 60 6.73 2.32 7.47
CA ASP A 60 7.48 3.12 8.43
C ASP A 60 7.08 4.59 8.22
N ILE A 61 6.32 5.13 9.18
CA ILE A 61 5.85 6.51 9.14
C ILE A 61 7.04 7.48 9.15
N ASP A 62 8.11 7.17 9.86
CA ASP A 62 9.26 8.07 9.96
C ASP A 62 10.08 8.05 8.65
N ASP A 63 10.27 6.89 8.01
CA ASP A 63 10.84 6.82 6.64
C ASP A 63 9.97 7.60 5.64
N PHE A 64 8.65 7.44 5.71
CA PHE A 64 7.74 8.18 4.85
C PHE A 64 7.87 9.70 5.06
N LEU A 65 7.91 10.18 6.30
CA LEU A 65 8.07 11.61 6.58
C LEU A 65 9.40 12.14 6.04
N ASN A 66 10.49 11.37 6.19
CA ASN A 66 11.81 11.73 5.66
C ASN A 66 11.82 11.86 4.14
N VAL A 67 11.22 10.91 3.42
CA VAL A 67 11.23 10.91 1.95
C VAL A 67 10.24 11.92 1.36
N SER A 68 9.11 12.14 2.03
CA SER A 68 8.06 13.06 1.56
C SER A 68 8.30 14.53 1.92
N GLY A 69 9.19 14.80 2.89
CA GLY A 69 9.42 16.14 3.43
C GLY A 69 8.29 16.65 4.33
N TYR A 70 7.33 15.80 4.70
CA TYR A 70 6.28 16.17 5.65
C TYR A 70 6.83 16.23 7.08
N LYS A 71 6.43 17.27 7.82
CA LYS A 71 7.00 17.56 9.15
C LYS A 71 6.31 16.83 10.31
N THR A 72 5.11 16.27 10.10
CA THR A 72 4.31 15.71 11.20
C THR A 72 3.65 14.39 10.85
N ARG A 73 3.62 13.47 11.82
CA ARG A 73 2.90 12.19 11.73
C ARG A 73 1.40 12.38 11.47
N ALA A 74 0.81 13.50 11.90
CA ALA A 74 -0.58 13.83 11.64
C ALA A 74 -0.89 13.90 10.13
N VAL A 75 0.04 14.40 9.31
CA VAL A 75 -0.11 14.41 7.85
C VAL A 75 -0.07 12.99 7.30
N ALA A 76 0.87 12.17 7.77
CA ALA A 76 0.94 10.76 7.38
C ALA A 76 -0.36 10.01 7.71
N PHE A 77 -0.93 10.20 8.90
CA PHE A 77 -2.20 9.57 9.26
C PHE A 77 -3.38 10.03 8.40
N LYS A 78 -3.42 11.32 7.99
CA LYS A 78 -4.44 11.82 7.07
C LYS A 78 -4.33 11.15 5.69
N ILE A 79 -3.12 11.03 5.17
CA ILE A 79 -2.84 10.32 3.91
C ILE A 79 -3.29 8.86 4.02
N LEU A 80 -2.85 8.14 5.05
CA LEU A 80 -3.20 6.74 5.25
C LEU A 80 -4.71 6.54 5.40
N LYS A 81 -5.41 7.48 6.05
CA LYS A 81 -6.88 7.47 6.14
C LYS A 81 -7.53 7.63 4.77
N GLU A 82 -7.09 8.62 3.98
CA GLU A 82 -7.61 8.84 2.62
C GLU A 82 -7.39 7.61 1.73
N LEU A 83 -6.20 7.00 1.78
CA LEU A 83 -5.90 5.79 0.99
C LEU A 83 -6.78 4.60 1.42
N CYS A 84 -7.17 4.51 2.69
CA CYS A 84 -8.15 3.53 3.14
C CYS A 84 -9.57 3.83 2.62
N GLU A 85 -9.99 5.10 2.65
CA GLU A 85 -11.30 5.53 2.14
C GLU A 85 -11.43 5.34 0.62
N LYS A 86 -10.32 5.28 -0.10
CA LYS A 86 -10.27 5.01 -1.55
C LYS A 86 -10.01 3.54 -1.91
N ASP A 87 -10.07 2.63 -0.94
CA ASP A 87 -9.82 1.19 -1.14
C ASP A 87 -8.46 0.88 -1.79
N ILE A 88 -7.46 1.74 -1.58
CA ILE A 88 -6.07 1.55 -2.01
C ILE A 88 -5.32 0.73 -0.95
N LEU A 89 -5.56 1.05 0.32
CA LEU A 89 -5.01 0.35 1.48
C LEU A 89 -6.12 -0.15 2.38
N ALA A 90 -5.88 -1.23 3.12
CA ALA A 90 -6.72 -1.64 4.23
C ALA A 90 -5.89 -1.83 5.49
N ARG A 91 -6.36 -1.28 6.61
CA ARG A 91 -5.70 -1.42 7.91
C ARG A 91 -5.77 -2.86 8.38
N THR A 92 -4.68 -3.33 8.99
CA THR A 92 -4.71 -4.56 9.79
C THR A 92 -4.92 -4.23 11.26
N LYS A 93 -5.01 -5.27 12.11
CA LYS A 93 -5.01 -5.10 13.57
C LYS A 93 -3.66 -4.61 14.12
N TYR A 94 -2.59 -4.63 13.31
CA TYR A 94 -1.27 -4.16 13.68
C TYR A 94 -1.07 -2.71 13.28
N SER A 95 -0.49 -1.94 14.18
CA SER A 95 -0.01 -0.60 13.87
C SER A 95 0.98 -0.67 12.71
N CYS A 96 0.82 0.22 11.72
CA CYS A 96 1.73 0.40 10.58
C CYS A 96 1.72 -0.72 9.51
N ILE A 97 0.93 -1.78 9.65
CA ILE A 97 0.80 -2.83 8.64
C ILE A 97 -0.53 -2.67 7.88
N TYR A 98 -0.42 -2.63 6.55
CA TYR A 98 -1.55 -2.42 5.64
C TYR A 98 -1.56 -3.46 4.54
N TRP A 99 -2.75 -3.89 4.14
CA TRP A 99 -2.97 -4.59 2.88
C TRP A 99 -2.98 -3.59 1.74
N VAL A 100 -2.43 -3.98 0.59
CA VAL A 100 -2.43 -3.17 -0.63
C VAL A 100 -3.38 -3.78 -1.65
N ASN A 101 -4.29 -2.97 -2.17
CA ASN A 101 -5.17 -3.42 -3.24
C ASN A 101 -4.43 -3.45 -4.58
N ASN A 102 -3.73 -4.54 -4.90
CA ASN A 102 -3.01 -4.68 -6.17
C ASN A 102 -3.95 -4.75 -7.40
N GLY A 103 -5.24 -5.07 -7.20
CA GLY A 103 -6.23 -5.18 -8.26
C GLY A 103 -6.60 -3.85 -8.92
N ILE A 104 -6.29 -2.72 -8.26
CA ILE A 104 -6.45 -1.38 -8.83
C ILE A 104 -5.33 -1.01 -9.80
N ILE A 105 -4.19 -1.70 -9.74
CA ILE A 105 -3.05 -1.36 -10.57
C ILE A 105 -3.03 -2.26 -11.79
N ASP A 106 -3.25 -1.64 -12.95
CA ASP A 106 -2.93 -2.30 -14.21
C ASP A 106 -1.42 -2.53 -14.30
N GLU A 107 -1.03 -3.79 -14.48
CA GLU A 107 0.37 -4.24 -14.52
C GLU A 107 1.24 -3.49 -15.54
N ARG A 108 0.62 -2.89 -16.57
CA ARG A 108 1.30 -2.02 -17.55
C ARG A 108 1.95 -0.79 -16.91
N PHE A 109 1.50 -0.36 -15.73
CA PHE A 109 2.10 0.72 -14.97
C PHE A 109 3.26 0.27 -14.06
N LEU A 110 3.35 -1.02 -13.76
CA LEU A 110 4.42 -1.59 -12.91
C LEU A 110 5.65 -2.03 -13.70
N SER A 111 5.55 -2.20 -15.02
CA SER A 111 6.61 -2.76 -15.88
C SER A 111 7.68 -1.77 -16.35
N LYS A 112 7.60 -0.48 -15.98
CA LYS A 112 8.47 0.57 -16.55
C LYS A 112 9.88 0.69 -15.96
N LYS A 113 10.30 -0.13 -14.98
CA LYS A 113 11.65 -0.06 -14.37
C LYS A 113 12.61 -1.18 -14.77
N ASN A 114 12.52 -1.71 -16.00
CA ASN A 114 13.60 -2.48 -16.62
C ASN A 114 14.12 -1.80 -17.89
N LYS A 115 14.62 -0.57 -17.78
CA LYS A 115 15.57 -0.01 -18.77
C LYS A 115 16.58 0.88 -18.05
N LYS A 116 17.76 0.27 -17.84
CA LYS A 116 19.12 0.81 -17.68
C LYS A 116 19.32 2.06 -16.82
#